data_AF-A0A2L0BT60-F1
#
_entry.id   AF-A0A2L0BT60-F1
#
_cell.length_a   1.000
_cell.length_b   1.000
_cell.length_c   1.000
_cell.angle_alpha   90.00
_cell.angle_beta   90.00
_cell.angle_gamma   90.00
#
_symmetry.space_group_name_H-M   'P 1'
#
loop_
_entity.id
_entity.type
_entity.pdbx_description
1 polymer ?
#
loop_
_entity_poly.entity_id
_entity_poly.type
_entity_poly.pdbx_seq_one_letter_code
_entity_poly.pdbx_strand_id
1 'polypeptide(L)'
;AWGFNMSKASDAKIKDFSGDDFTKISFSPDLSKFKMDKLDDDTVSLLCRRAYDVAASVKGVKVFLNGTRVPVKNFKDYVEMYIRGKEDDSGNPLKIAHEVSNERWEVAVTQSEGQFLQMSFVNSIATTKGGRHVDYVVGLISKHVTEMVNKKNKNGLKVAPAQVKNHMWVFINCLIVNPTFDSQTKENMTLQKKGFGSNCTLSDKFFTQVAKSGVVEAILSWTLIKAKNKLTSKDGKKATKLKGIAKLEDANDAGTRNSLLCTLILTEGDSAKTLAVSGLGVIGRDRYGVFPLRGKLLNVREATHKQILENAEINNLIKILGLQYKKKYNQPDDMKSLRYGKVMIMT
;
A
#
# COMPACT_ATOMS: atom_id res chain seq x y z
N ALA A 1 2.69 53.06 -5.07
CA ALA A 1 3.25 51.78 -5.58
C ALA A 1 4.52 51.45 -4.81
N TRP A 2 4.80 50.17 -4.55
CA TRP A 2 6.00 49.77 -3.80
C TRP A 2 7.14 49.34 -4.74
N GLY A 3 8.38 49.62 -4.33
CA GLY A 3 9.60 49.21 -5.02
C GLY A 3 10.72 48.84 -4.04
N PHE A 4 11.81 48.29 -4.57
CA PHE A 4 13.02 47.96 -3.80
C PHE A 4 12.71 47.13 -2.54
N ASN A 5 12.04 45.99 -2.73
CA ASN A 5 11.62 45.11 -1.63
C ASN A 5 10.82 45.84 -0.52
N MET A 6 9.87 46.68 -0.94
CA MET A 6 9.00 47.51 -0.07
C MET A 6 9.71 48.61 0.72
N SER A 7 11.00 48.88 0.49
CA SER A 7 11.71 50.00 1.14
C SER A 7 11.32 51.37 0.57
N LYS A 8 10.76 51.41 -0.64
CA LYS A 8 10.24 52.64 -1.26
C LYS A 8 8.76 52.50 -1.56
N ALA A 9 8.00 53.55 -1.24
CA ALA A 9 6.60 53.68 -1.58
C ALA A 9 6.38 55.01 -2.30
N SER A 10 5.66 54.98 -3.42
CA SER A 10 5.12 56.19 -4.06
C SER A 10 3.71 56.48 -3.60
N ASP A 11 3.34 57.76 -3.65
CA ASP A 11 2.03 58.26 -3.27
C ASP A 11 0.89 57.56 -4.02
N ALA A 12 -0.25 57.47 -3.35
CA ALA A 12 -1.45 56.89 -3.92
C ALA A 12 -2.00 57.79 -5.05
N LYS A 13 -2.26 57.20 -6.22
CA LYS A 13 -2.94 57.88 -7.32
C LYS A 13 -4.44 57.60 -7.22
N ILE A 14 -5.19 58.55 -6.68
CA ILE A 14 -6.64 58.44 -6.50
C ILE A 14 -7.33 59.11 -7.70
N LYS A 15 -8.34 58.43 -8.25
CA LYS A 15 -9.16 58.91 -9.37
C LYS A 15 -10.61 58.51 -9.13
N ASP A 16 -11.53 59.28 -9.68
CA ASP A 16 -12.94 58.91 -9.73
C ASP A 16 -13.10 57.63 -10.54
N PHE A 17 -13.92 56.71 -10.04
CA PHE A 17 -14.17 55.40 -10.63
C PHE A 17 -15.65 55.04 -10.48
N SER A 18 -16.28 54.62 -11.57
CA SER A 18 -17.71 54.34 -11.65
C SER A 18 -18.04 52.90 -12.11
N GLY A 19 -17.08 51.98 -11.96
CA GLY A 19 -17.27 50.55 -12.27
C GLY A 19 -17.47 49.70 -11.02
N ASP A 20 -17.45 48.38 -11.20
CA ASP A 20 -17.54 47.41 -10.11
C ASP A 20 -16.29 47.46 -9.21
N ASP A 21 -16.49 47.27 -7.91
CA ASP A 21 -15.39 47.21 -6.94
C ASP A 21 -14.46 46.03 -7.22
N PHE A 22 -13.16 46.29 -7.30
CA PHE A 22 -12.15 45.24 -7.45
C PHE A 22 -10.85 45.59 -6.75
N THR A 23 -10.02 44.57 -6.53
CA THR A 23 -8.63 44.73 -6.12
C THR A 23 -7.75 44.03 -7.13
N LYS A 24 -6.81 44.80 -7.73
CA LYS A 24 -5.82 44.28 -8.66
C LYS A 24 -4.44 44.39 -8.05
N ILE A 25 -3.78 43.25 -7.89
CA ILE A 25 -2.39 43.18 -7.45
C ILE A 25 -1.53 42.84 -8.68
N SER A 26 -0.48 43.60 -8.90
CA SER A 26 0.53 43.33 -9.92
C SER A 26 1.90 43.51 -9.29
N PHE A 27 2.75 42.50 -9.42
CA PHE A 27 4.10 42.52 -8.87
C PHE A 27 5.07 41.85 -9.84
N SER A 28 6.33 42.26 -9.77
CA SER A 28 7.45 41.59 -10.44
C SER A 28 8.34 40.99 -9.36
N PRO A 29 8.54 39.66 -9.32
CA PRO A 29 9.47 39.05 -8.38
C PRO A 29 10.88 39.62 -8.55
N ASP A 30 11.59 39.79 -7.44
CA ASP A 30 13.02 40.10 -7.45
C ASP A 30 13.82 38.81 -7.71
N LEU A 31 13.94 38.45 -8.99
CA LEU A 31 14.51 37.17 -9.42
C LEU A 31 15.95 36.96 -8.95
N SER A 32 16.70 38.05 -8.73
CA SER A 32 18.07 38.02 -8.20
C SER A 32 18.14 37.34 -6.83
N LYS A 33 17.16 37.57 -5.95
CA LYS A 33 17.08 36.93 -4.63
C LYS A 33 16.76 35.44 -4.71
N PHE A 34 16.12 35.03 -5.79
CA PHE A 34 15.82 33.63 -6.07
C PHE A 34 16.93 32.94 -6.88
N LYS A 35 18.01 33.67 -7.24
CA LYS A 35 19.09 33.19 -8.11
C LYS A 35 18.57 32.72 -9.48
N MET A 36 17.63 33.48 -10.03
CA MET A 36 16.99 33.21 -11.33
C MET A 36 17.16 34.42 -12.25
N ASP A 37 17.30 34.17 -13.54
CA ASP A 37 17.30 35.24 -14.57
C ASP A 37 15.91 35.45 -15.18
N LYS A 38 15.10 34.39 -15.21
CA LYS A 38 13.74 34.36 -15.72
C LYS A 38 12.92 33.31 -14.97
N LEU A 39 11.59 33.40 -15.05
CA LEU A 39 10.71 32.29 -14.66
C LEU A 39 10.77 31.23 -15.75
N ASP A 40 11.29 30.06 -15.42
CA ASP A 40 11.29 28.89 -16.31
C ASP A 40 9.91 28.23 -16.39
N ASP A 41 9.76 27.32 -17.35
CA ASP A 41 8.49 26.66 -17.64
C ASP A 41 7.97 25.82 -16.46
N ASP A 42 8.87 25.26 -15.65
CA ASP A 42 8.51 24.48 -14.45
C ASP A 42 7.94 25.38 -13.36
N THR A 43 8.58 26.52 -13.11
CA THR A 43 8.11 27.54 -12.15
C THR A 43 6.76 28.10 -12.58
N VAL A 44 6.61 28.42 -13.87
CA VAL A 44 5.34 28.87 -14.44
C VAL A 44 4.28 27.78 -14.27
N SER A 45 4.61 26.53 -14.56
CA SER A 45 3.68 25.40 -14.40
C SER A 45 3.20 25.22 -12.96
N LEU A 46 4.08 25.42 -11.97
CA LEU A 46 3.72 25.39 -10.55
C LEU A 46 2.75 26.51 -10.17
N LEU A 47 2.99 27.73 -10.68
CA LEU A 47 2.10 28.88 -10.46
C LEU A 47 0.75 28.70 -11.18
N CYS A 48 0.76 28.13 -12.39
CA CYS A 48 -0.45 27.79 -13.13
C CYS A 48 -1.27 26.74 -12.39
N ARG A 49 -0.64 25.67 -11.89
CA ARG A 49 -1.30 24.64 -11.06
C ARG A 49 -2.01 25.28 -9.87
N ARG A 50 -1.40 26.28 -9.23
CA ARG A 50 -2.04 26.96 -8.10
C ARG A 50 -3.36 27.65 -8.46
N ALA A 51 -3.52 28.14 -9.70
CA ALA A 51 -4.81 28.67 -10.17
C ALA A 51 -5.90 27.57 -10.24
N TYR A 52 -5.53 26.35 -10.64
CA TYR A 52 -6.42 25.18 -10.60
C TYR A 52 -6.77 24.79 -9.17
N ASP A 53 -5.78 24.79 -8.27
CA ASP A 53 -6.01 24.50 -6.85
C ASP A 53 -7.04 25.48 -6.25
N VAL A 54 -6.95 26.78 -6.57
CA VAL A 54 -7.91 27.79 -6.09
C VAL A 54 -9.30 27.57 -6.68
N ALA A 55 -9.38 27.23 -7.97
CA ALA A 55 -10.66 26.90 -8.62
C ALA A 55 -11.34 25.67 -8.00
N ALA A 56 -10.54 24.72 -7.51
CA ALA A 56 -11.01 23.51 -6.85
C ALA A 56 -11.40 23.76 -5.38
N SER A 57 -10.61 24.55 -4.64
CA SER A 57 -10.77 24.69 -3.20
C SER A 57 -11.81 25.75 -2.80
N VAL A 58 -12.07 26.75 -3.64
CA VAL A 58 -13.02 27.83 -3.38
C VAL A 58 -14.36 27.56 -4.09
N LYS A 59 -15.42 27.34 -3.30
CA LYS A 59 -16.76 27.13 -3.84
C LYS A 59 -17.32 28.42 -4.44
N GLY A 60 -17.90 28.32 -5.63
CA GLY A 60 -18.65 29.42 -6.28
C GLY A 60 -17.82 30.47 -7.01
N VAL A 61 -16.49 30.34 -7.04
CA VAL A 61 -15.60 31.31 -7.70
C VAL A 61 -15.19 30.82 -9.09
N LYS A 62 -15.20 31.72 -10.07
CA LYS A 62 -14.69 31.47 -11.43
C LYS A 62 -13.26 31.99 -11.51
N VAL A 63 -12.30 31.09 -11.74
CA VAL A 63 -10.89 31.45 -11.89
C VAL A 63 -10.51 31.56 -13.37
N PHE A 64 -9.78 32.61 -13.72
CA PHE A 64 -9.25 32.85 -15.05
C PHE A 64 -7.73 32.92 -14.97
N LEU A 65 -7.06 32.18 -15.85
CA LEU A 65 -5.61 32.19 -16.02
C LEU A 65 -5.31 32.75 -17.42
N ASN A 66 -4.65 33.92 -17.46
CA ASN A 66 -4.34 34.63 -18.71
C ASN A 66 -5.56 34.81 -19.64
N GLY A 67 -6.70 35.22 -19.06
CA GLY A 67 -7.95 35.42 -19.79
C GLY A 67 -8.74 34.14 -20.11
N THR A 68 -8.14 32.96 -19.93
CA THR A 68 -8.80 31.67 -20.16
C THR A 68 -9.40 31.15 -18.87
N ARG A 69 -10.67 30.76 -18.90
CA ARG A 69 -11.34 30.17 -17.73
C ARG A 69 -10.73 28.80 -17.42
N VAL A 70 -10.35 28.60 -16.17
CA VAL A 70 -9.87 27.29 -15.68
C VAL A 70 -11.02 26.27 -15.76
N PRO A 71 -10.82 25.08 -16.37
CA PRO A 71 -11.87 24.08 -16.60
C PRO A 71 -12.19 23.24 -15.35
N VAL A 72 -12.23 23.86 -14.17
CA VAL A 72 -12.57 23.23 -12.89
C VAL A 72 -13.80 23.94 -12.34
N LYS A 73 -14.96 23.27 -12.28
CA LYS A 73 -16.20 23.87 -11.77
C LYS A 73 -16.42 23.58 -10.29
N ASN A 74 -15.90 22.44 -9.82
CA ASN A 74 -16.05 21.96 -8.46
C ASN A 74 -14.85 21.07 -8.10
N PHE A 75 -14.75 20.70 -6.82
CA PHE A 75 -13.64 19.89 -6.34
C PHE A 75 -13.60 18.49 -6.97
N LYS A 76 -14.74 17.88 -7.31
CA LYS A 76 -14.78 16.58 -8.00
C LYS A 76 -14.14 16.64 -9.38
N ASP A 77 -14.44 17.66 -10.18
CA ASP A 77 -13.81 17.87 -11.50
C ASP A 77 -12.28 17.93 -11.37
N TYR A 78 -11.78 18.62 -10.34
CA TYR A 78 -10.35 18.69 -10.05
C TYR A 78 -9.78 17.31 -9.74
N VAL A 79 -10.43 16.49 -8.92
CA VAL A 79 -9.99 15.11 -8.64
C VAL A 79 -9.97 14.28 -9.93
N GLU A 80 -10.99 14.42 -10.78
CA GLU A 80 -11.09 13.71 -12.06
C GLU A 80 -9.93 14.06 -13.01
N MET A 81 -9.42 15.30 -12.98
CA MET A 81 -8.23 15.68 -13.77
C MET A 81 -6.98 14.86 -13.39
N TYR A 82 -6.82 14.49 -12.12
CA TYR A 82 -5.64 13.75 -11.66
C TYR A 82 -5.66 12.27 -12.01
N ILE A 83 -6.85 11.70 -12.20
CA ILE A 83 -7.03 10.29 -12.51
C ILE A 83 -7.30 10.04 -14.00
N ARG A 84 -7.56 11.09 -14.78
CA ARG A 84 -7.85 10.97 -16.21
C ARG A 84 -6.68 10.31 -16.93
N GLY A 85 -6.97 9.22 -17.64
CA GLY A 85 -5.94 8.44 -18.35
C GLY A 85 -5.07 7.56 -17.46
N LYS A 86 -5.38 7.46 -16.15
CA LYS A 86 -4.76 6.48 -15.26
C LYS A 86 -5.64 5.24 -15.15
N GLU A 87 -4.98 4.09 -15.09
CA GLU A 87 -5.61 2.79 -15.04
C GLU A 87 -5.22 2.03 -13.76
N ASP A 88 -6.03 1.03 -13.41
CA ASP A 88 -5.69 0.04 -12.40
C ASP A 88 -4.78 -1.06 -12.96
N ASP A 89 -4.29 -1.94 -12.08
CA ASP A 89 -3.46 -3.11 -12.46
C ASP A 89 -4.15 -4.04 -13.48
N SER A 90 -5.45 -3.88 -13.71
CA SER A 90 -6.27 -4.66 -14.65
C SER A 90 -6.61 -3.89 -15.94
N GLY A 91 -6.05 -2.69 -16.14
CA GLY A 91 -6.29 -1.86 -17.32
C GLY A 91 -7.64 -1.14 -17.32
N ASN A 92 -8.34 -1.05 -16.19
CA ASN A 92 -9.58 -0.28 -16.09
C ASN A 92 -9.28 1.16 -15.63
N PRO A 93 -10.04 2.16 -16.11
CA PRO A 93 -9.91 3.52 -15.60
C PRO A 93 -10.11 3.60 -14.08
N LEU A 94 -9.26 4.38 -13.41
CA LEU A 94 -9.39 4.62 -11.98
C LEU A 94 -10.77 5.19 -11.64
N LYS A 95 -11.36 4.68 -10.56
CA LYS A 95 -12.67 5.12 -10.05
C LYS A 95 -12.48 5.96 -8.79
N ILE A 96 -13.33 6.96 -8.61
CA ILE A 96 -13.32 7.83 -7.44
C ILE A 96 -14.55 7.53 -6.58
N ALA A 97 -14.34 7.43 -5.27
CA ALA A 97 -15.39 7.62 -4.29
C ALA A 97 -15.35 9.09 -3.83
N HIS A 98 -16.44 9.83 -4.01
CA HIS A 98 -16.53 11.25 -3.68
C HIS A 98 -17.74 11.51 -2.79
N GLU A 99 -17.56 12.38 -1.79
CA GLU A 99 -18.63 12.84 -0.93
C GLU A 99 -18.39 14.26 -0.41
N VAL A 100 -19.44 15.08 -0.51
CA VAL A 100 -19.57 16.32 0.26
C VAL A 100 -20.20 15.94 1.60
N SER A 101 -19.38 15.79 2.64
CA SER A 101 -19.84 15.35 3.97
C SER A 101 -20.70 16.43 4.64
N ASN A 102 -20.31 17.70 4.50
CA ASN A 102 -21.08 18.88 4.91
C ASN A 102 -20.47 20.13 4.25
N GLU A 103 -20.96 21.33 4.64
CA GLU A 103 -20.46 22.60 4.10
C GLU A 103 -18.94 22.78 4.25
N ARG A 104 -18.35 22.20 5.30
CA ARG A 104 -16.95 22.35 5.69
C ARG A 104 -16.05 21.18 5.31
N TRP A 105 -16.59 20.07 4.79
CA TRP A 105 -15.81 18.88 4.47
C TRP A 105 -16.26 18.27 3.15
N GLU A 106 -15.29 18.12 2.24
CA GLU A 106 -15.45 17.40 0.99
C GLU A 106 -14.25 16.48 0.80
N VAL A 107 -14.53 15.21 0.51
CA VAL A 107 -13.54 14.14 0.48
C VAL A 107 -13.70 13.33 -0.79
N ALA A 108 -12.58 13.00 -1.42
CA ALA A 108 -12.53 11.99 -2.46
C ALA A 108 -11.40 11.00 -2.19
N VAL A 109 -11.58 9.76 -2.63
CA VAL A 109 -10.54 8.74 -2.57
C VAL A 109 -10.56 7.87 -3.82
N THR A 110 -9.38 7.54 -4.29
CA THR A 110 -9.14 6.52 -5.31
C THR A 110 -7.98 5.63 -4.86
N GLN A 111 -7.73 4.55 -5.59
CA GLN A 111 -6.59 3.69 -5.32
C GLN A 111 -5.27 4.35 -5.72
N SER A 112 -4.20 3.92 -5.08
CA SER A 112 -2.83 4.29 -5.44
C SER A 112 -1.96 3.05 -5.65
N GLU A 113 -0.85 3.25 -6.38
CA GLU A 113 0.13 2.20 -6.69
C GLU A 113 1.08 1.92 -5.51
N GLY A 114 0.51 1.47 -4.37
CA GLY A 114 1.28 1.00 -3.21
C GLY A 114 2.02 2.10 -2.42
N GLN A 115 1.77 3.38 -2.73
CA GLN A 115 2.19 4.51 -1.92
C GLN A 115 1.00 5.38 -1.52
N PHE A 116 0.99 5.87 -0.28
CA PHE A 116 -0.02 6.82 0.15
C PHE A 116 0.20 8.17 -0.55
N LEU A 117 -0.83 8.63 -1.25
CA LEU A 117 -0.85 9.94 -1.88
C LEU A 117 -1.94 10.80 -1.26
N GLN A 118 -1.69 12.09 -1.12
CA GLN A 118 -2.67 13.02 -0.58
C GLN A 118 -2.60 14.36 -1.29
N MET A 119 -3.77 14.98 -1.49
CA MET A 119 -3.89 16.38 -1.81
C MET A 119 -4.96 17.00 -0.94
N SER A 120 -4.57 17.98 -0.14
CA SER A 120 -5.48 18.58 0.83
C SER A 120 -5.42 20.10 0.85
N PHE A 121 -6.57 20.70 1.10
CA PHE A 121 -6.76 22.13 1.22
C PHE A 121 -7.45 22.45 2.54
N VAL A 122 -6.83 23.31 3.34
CA VAL A 122 -7.40 23.86 4.58
C VAL A 122 -7.65 25.34 4.35
N ASN A 123 -8.91 25.77 4.32
CA ASN A 123 -9.27 27.15 4.01
C ASN A 123 -8.61 27.65 2.70
N SER A 124 -8.63 26.81 1.66
CA SER A 124 -7.96 27.04 0.36
C SER A 124 -6.43 27.11 0.38
N ILE A 125 -5.78 26.83 1.52
CA ILE A 125 -4.32 26.69 1.61
C ILE A 125 -3.95 25.25 1.29
N ALA A 126 -3.03 25.05 0.34
CA ALA A 126 -2.54 23.72 -0.03
C ALA A 126 -1.63 23.16 1.07
N THR A 127 -2.10 22.13 1.78
CA THR A 127 -1.32 21.42 2.81
C THR A 127 -0.60 20.24 2.17
N THR A 128 0.48 20.52 1.45
CA THR A 128 1.26 19.55 0.64
C THR A 128 1.88 18.43 1.47
N LYS A 129 2.22 18.70 2.73
CA LYS A 129 2.72 17.70 3.70
C LYS A 129 1.61 17.05 4.53
N GLY A 130 0.36 17.50 4.35
CA GLY A 130 -0.82 16.95 5.00
C GLY A 130 -1.03 17.52 6.39
N GLY A 131 -1.24 16.63 7.38
CA GLY A 131 -1.43 17.01 8.78
C GLY A 131 -2.64 16.36 9.42
N ARG A 132 -3.08 16.92 10.55
CA ARG A 132 -4.09 16.31 11.43
C ARG A 132 -5.45 16.10 10.77
N HIS A 133 -5.84 16.94 9.80
CA HIS A 133 -7.06 16.79 9.02
C HIS A 133 -6.98 15.59 8.08
N VAL A 134 -5.82 15.37 7.45
CA VAL A 134 -5.55 14.22 6.59
C VAL A 134 -5.58 12.94 7.42
N ASP A 135 -4.85 12.90 8.53
CA ASP A 135 -4.81 11.73 9.41
C ASP A 135 -6.20 11.38 9.96
N TYR A 136 -7.01 12.40 10.27
CA TYR A 136 -8.39 12.21 10.71
C TYR A 136 -9.24 11.50 9.65
N VAL A 137 -9.29 12.03 8.43
CA VAL A 137 -10.09 11.46 7.32
C VAL A 137 -9.56 10.09 6.91
N VAL A 138 -8.25 9.96 6.73
CA VAL A 138 -7.60 8.68 6.40
C VAL A 138 -7.86 7.63 7.47
N GLY A 139 -7.88 8.00 8.75
CA GLY A 139 -8.20 7.11 9.85
C GLY A 139 -9.63 6.55 9.76
N LEU A 140 -10.61 7.39 9.43
CA LEU A 140 -12.00 6.97 9.21
C LEU A 140 -12.11 5.96 8.07
N ILE A 141 -11.50 6.28 6.92
CA ILE A 141 -11.54 5.43 5.73
C ILE A 141 -10.80 4.11 5.98
N SER A 142 -9.59 4.19 6.55
CA SER A 142 -8.75 3.02 6.81
C SER A 142 -9.40 2.04 7.76
N LYS A 143 -10.10 2.52 8.80
CA LYS A 143 -10.82 1.66 9.74
C LYS A 143 -11.89 0.83 9.01
N HIS A 144 -12.75 1.49 8.25
CA HIS A 144 -13.85 0.83 7.55
C HIS A 144 -13.34 -0.12 6.45
N VAL A 145 -12.35 0.30 5.67
CA VAL A 145 -11.72 -0.55 4.64
C VAL A 145 -11.03 -1.77 5.25
N THR A 146 -10.36 -1.61 6.40
CA THR A 146 -9.73 -2.74 7.12
C THR A 146 -10.77 -3.79 7.52
N GLU A 147 -11.92 -3.37 8.04
CA GLU A 147 -13.02 -4.27 8.39
C GLU A 147 -13.56 -5.02 7.16
N MET A 148 -13.78 -4.31 6.05
CA MET A 148 -14.23 -4.91 4.77
C MET A 148 -13.23 -5.92 4.23
N VAL A 149 -11.95 -5.57 4.17
CA VAL A 149 -10.87 -6.44 3.66
C VAL A 149 -10.74 -7.69 4.51
N ASN A 150 -10.70 -7.56 5.84
CA ASN A 150 -10.57 -8.71 6.73
C ASN A 150 -11.82 -9.61 6.69
N LYS A 151 -13.01 -9.06 6.45
CA LYS A 151 -14.25 -9.84 6.23
C LYS A 151 -14.21 -10.64 4.92
N LYS A 152 -13.65 -10.06 3.85
CA LYS A 152 -13.45 -10.76 2.55
C LYS A 152 -12.29 -11.77 2.63
N ASN A 153 -11.25 -11.49 3.41
CA ASN A 153 -10.02 -12.29 3.50
C ASN A 153 -9.96 -13.19 4.76
N LYS A 154 -11.03 -13.94 5.07
CA LYS A 154 -11.18 -14.68 6.34
C LYS A 154 -10.00 -15.61 6.68
N ASN A 155 -9.39 -16.24 5.68
CA ASN A 155 -8.31 -17.23 5.85
C ASN A 155 -6.91 -16.69 5.48
N GLY A 156 -6.82 -15.42 5.09
CA GLY A 156 -5.58 -14.78 4.68
C GLY A 156 -4.86 -14.05 5.81
N LEU A 157 -3.82 -13.31 5.44
CA LEU A 157 -3.13 -12.44 6.39
C LEU A 157 -4.06 -11.30 6.80
N LYS A 158 -4.16 -11.04 8.12
CA LYS A 158 -4.85 -9.86 8.63
C LYS A 158 -4.16 -8.60 8.14
N VAL A 159 -4.95 -7.64 7.66
CA VAL A 159 -4.48 -6.35 7.21
C VAL A 159 -4.63 -5.33 8.34
N ALA A 160 -3.59 -4.52 8.53
CA ALA A 160 -3.59 -3.42 9.51
C ALA A 160 -3.96 -2.09 8.84
N PRO A 161 -4.56 -1.11 9.55
CA PRO A 161 -4.93 0.19 8.97
C PRO A 161 -3.77 0.95 8.30
N ALA A 162 -2.55 0.83 8.84
CA ALA A 162 -1.36 1.44 8.24
C ALA A 162 -1.03 0.86 6.85
N GLN A 163 -1.36 -0.42 6.61
CA GLN A 163 -1.17 -1.05 5.29
C GLN A 163 -2.23 -0.55 4.32
N VAL A 164 -3.48 -0.39 4.78
CA VAL A 164 -4.57 0.20 3.97
C VAL A 164 -4.22 1.60 3.49
N LYS A 165 -3.65 2.44 4.36
CA LYS A 165 -3.21 3.81 4.03
C LYS A 165 -2.35 3.86 2.77
N ASN A 166 -1.45 2.90 2.57
CA ASN A 166 -0.52 2.91 1.45
C ASN A 166 -1.15 2.61 0.08
N HIS A 167 -2.41 2.21 0.04
CA HIS A 167 -3.13 1.91 -1.21
C HIS A 167 -4.19 2.98 -1.55
N MET A 168 -4.13 4.13 -0.88
CA MET A 168 -5.09 5.21 -1.09
C MET A 168 -4.42 6.48 -1.62
N TRP A 169 -5.10 7.09 -2.57
CA TRP A 169 -4.90 8.49 -2.95
C TRP A 169 -6.10 9.29 -2.47
N VAL A 170 -5.88 10.16 -1.48
CA VAL A 170 -6.93 10.90 -0.79
C VAL A 170 -6.91 12.38 -1.15
N PHE A 171 -8.08 12.94 -1.41
CA PHE A 171 -8.29 14.35 -1.73
C PHE A 171 -9.22 14.95 -0.68
N ILE A 172 -8.83 16.06 -0.06
CA ILE A 172 -9.59 16.69 1.03
C ILE A 172 -9.69 18.19 0.80
N ASN A 173 -10.89 18.73 0.82
CA ASN A 173 -11.11 20.16 0.93
C ASN A 173 -11.90 20.44 2.20
N CYS A 174 -11.34 21.24 3.12
CA CYS A 174 -12.01 21.52 4.38
C CYS A 174 -11.87 22.95 4.91
N LEU A 175 -12.83 23.33 5.75
CA LEU A 175 -12.90 24.62 6.42
C LEU A 175 -12.70 24.47 7.93
N ILE A 176 -11.52 24.87 8.40
CA ILE A 176 -11.07 24.71 9.79
C ILE A 176 -11.12 26.06 10.51
N VAL A 177 -11.66 26.08 11.72
CA VAL A 177 -11.66 27.26 12.60
C VAL A 177 -10.26 27.44 13.18
N ASN A 178 -9.68 28.63 12.99
CA ASN A 178 -8.36 29.02 13.53
C ASN A 178 -7.26 27.94 13.36
N PRO A 179 -6.98 27.48 12.13
CA PRO A 179 -6.01 26.41 11.89
C PRO A 179 -4.60 26.83 12.32
N THR A 180 -3.89 25.91 12.96
CA THR A 180 -2.47 26.05 13.28
C THR A 180 -1.63 25.19 12.33
N PHE A 181 -0.43 25.66 12.01
CA PHE A 181 0.50 24.99 11.10
C PHE A 181 1.88 24.86 11.75
N ASP A 182 2.73 24.03 11.17
CA ASP A 182 4.11 23.84 11.62
C ASP A 182 5.02 25.05 11.33
N SER A 183 4.71 25.81 10.28
CA SER A 183 5.53 26.90 9.77
C SER A 183 4.70 27.92 8.98
N GLN A 184 5.33 29.04 8.60
CA GLN A 184 4.72 30.07 7.78
C GLN A 184 4.32 29.58 6.37
N THR A 185 4.98 28.55 5.85
CA THR A 185 4.64 27.94 4.55
C THR A 185 3.31 27.18 4.61
N LYS A 186 2.82 26.85 5.82
CA LYS A 186 1.51 26.22 6.08
C LYS A 186 1.31 24.88 5.35
N GLU A 187 2.39 24.15 5.11
CA GLU A 187 2.35 22.87 4.39
C GLU A 187 1.78 21.72 5.22
N ASN A 188 1.87 21.79 6.55
CA ASN A 188 1.37 20.77 7.47
C ASN A 188 0.51 21.38 8.59
N MET A 189 -0.76 20.98 8.66
CA MET A 189 -1.70 21.46 9.69
C MET A 189 -1.54 20.67 11.00
N THR A 190 -1.35 21.37 12.12
CA THR A 190 -1.02 20.79 13.44
C THR A 190 -2.19 20.78 14.42
N LEU A 191 -3.27 21.53 14.14
CA LEU A 191 -4.41 21.67 15.03
C LEU A 191 -5.04 20.31 15.35
N GLN A 192 -5.39 20.05 16.61
CA GLN A 192 -6.02 18.80 17.00
C GLN A 192 -7.49 18.77 16.60
N LYS A 193 -8.05 17.58 16.33
CA LYS A 193 -9.44 17.37 15.88
C LYS A 193 -10.46 18.16 16.71
N LYS A 194 -10.29 18.23 18.04
CA LYS A 194 -11.22 18.96 18.94
C LYS A 194 -11.37 20.45 18.58
N GLY A 195 -10.36 21.04 17.95
CA GLY A 195 -10.32 22.45 17.55
C GLY A 195 -10.83 22.71 16.13
N PHE A 196 -11.20 21.70 15.35
CA PHE A 196 -11.58 21.90 13.94
C PHE A 196 -12.83 22.76 13.76
N GLY A 197 -13.68 22.85 14.79
CA GLY A 197 -14.97 23.53 14.74
C GLY A 197 -16.03 22.80 13.92
N SER A 198 -15.73 21.58 13.45
CA SER A 198 -16.66 20.72 12.71
C SER A 198 -16.15 19.27 12.70
N ASN A 199 -17.03 18.32 12.37
CA ASN A 199 -16.67 16.92 12.17
C ASN A 199 -16.89 16.52 10.70
N CYS A 200 -16.01 15.66 10.19
CA CYS A 200 -16.25 14.93 8.94
C CYS A 200 -16.97 13.63 9.28
N THR A 201 -18.16 13.44 8.70
CA THR A 201 -18.98 12.23 8.83
C THR A 201 -19.19 11.65 7.45
N LEU A 202 -18.61 10.48 7.20
CA LEU A 202 -18.69 9.81 5.90
C LEU A 202 -19.85 8.81 5.91
N SER A 203 -20.65 8.78 4.84
CA SER A 203 -21.84 7.93 4.75
C SER A 203 -21.53 6.50 4.32
N ASP A 204 -22.47 5.57 4.57
CA ASP A 204 -22.40 4.21 4.03
C ASP A 204 -22.38 4.19 2.49
N LYS A 205 -23.01 5.18 1.85
CA LYS A 205 -22.95 5.36 0.39
C LYS A 205 -21.54 5.68 -0.06
N PHE A 206 -20.81 6.52 0.67
CA PHE A 206 -19.40 6.78 0.39
C PHE A 206 -18.56 5.51 0.55
N PHE A 207 -18.71 4.78 1.66
CA PHE A 207 -17.97 3.53 1.85
C PHE A 207 -18.28 2.45 0.80
N THR A 208 -19.53 2.40 0.32
CA THR A 208 -19.90 1.55 -0.82
C THR A 208 -19.18 1.96 -2.10
N GLN A 209 -18.97 3.26 -2.33
CA GLN A 209 -18.15 3.74 -3.45
C GLN A 209 -16.66 3.40 -3.24
N VAL A 210 -16.12 3.54 -2.02
CA VAL A 210 -14.73 3.15 -1.70
C VAL A 210 -14.51 1.65 -1.96
N ALA A 211 -15.49 0.81 -1.64
CA ALA A 211 -15.40 -0.62 -1.94
C ALA A 211 -15.43 -0.93 -3.45
N LYS A 212 -15.85 0.02 -4.29
CA LYS A 212 -15.90 -0.09 -5.76
C LYS A 212 -14.82 0.75 -6.46
N SER A 213 -13.99 1.48 -5.72
CA SER A 213 -12.96 2.37 -6.26
C SER A 213 -11.66 1.64 -6.62
N GLY A 214 -11.58 0.33 -6.36
CA GLY A 214 -10.39 -0.50 -6.57
C GLY A 214 -9.48 -0.60 -5.34
N VAL A 215 -9.65 0.28 -4.34
CA VAL A 215 -8.83 0.27 -3.10
C VAL A 215 -8.89 -1.09 -2.40
N VAL A 216 -10.08 -1.67 -2.25
CA VAL A 216 -10.26 -2.96 -1.56
C VAL A 216 -9.63 -4.10 -2.36
N GLU A 217 -9.84 -4.12 -3.67
CA GLU A 217 -9.31 -5.12 -4.60
C GLU A 217 -7.77 -5.07 -4.64
N ALA A 218 -7.18 -3.88 -4.72
CA ALA A 218 -5.74 -3.66 -4.70
C ALA A 218 -5.11 -4.21 -3.40
N ILE A 219 -5.74 -3.93 -2.24
CA ILE A 219 -5.27 -4.44 -0.94
C ILE A 219 -5.38 -5.96 -0.86
N LEU A 220 -6.47 -6.54 -1.37
CA LEU A 220 -6.66 -8.00 -1.39
C LEU A 220 -5.60 -8.68 -2.27
N SER A 221 -5.35 -8.14 -3.47
CA SER A 221 -4.31 -8.62 -4.38
C SER A 221 -2.93 -8.54 -3.72
N TRP A 222 -2.59 -7.39 -3.15
CA TRP A 222 -1.34 -7.19 -2.41
C TRP A 222 -1.19 -8.18 -1.25
N THR A 223 -2.24 -8.40 -0.47
CA THR A 223 -2.22 -9.34 0.67
C THR A 223 -1.98 -10.77 0.21
N LEU A 224 -2.58 -11.17 -0.90
CA LEU A 224 -2.39 -12.48 -1.52
C LEU A 224 -0.97 -12.65 -2.06
N ILE A 225 -0.41 -11.64 -2.72
CA ILE A 225 0.99 -11.64 -3.18
C ILE A 225 1.94 -11.75 -1.99
N LYS A 226 1.71 -10.96 -0.93
CA LYS A 226 2.52 -10.98 0.30
C LYS A 226 2.45 -12.34 1.01
N ALA A 227 1.27 -12.94 1.09
CA ALA A 227 1.09 -14.27 1.67
C ALA A 227 1.87 -15.32 0.87
N LYS A 228 1.77 -15.28 -0.47
CA LYS A 228 2.54 -16.16 -1.37
C LYS A 228 4.05 -15.97 -1.21
N ASN A 229 4.54 -14.74 -1.16
CA ASN A 229 5.97 -14.44 -1.01
C ASN A 229 6.51 -14.90 0.36
N LYS A 230 5.68 -14.85 1.40
CA LYS A 230 6.05 -15.37 2.72
C LYS A 230 6.16 -16.89 2.70
N LEU A 231 5.29 -17.59 1.97
CA LEU A 231 5.42 -19.04 1.77
C LEU A 231 6.71 -19.38 1.01
N THR A 232 7.02 -18.69 -0.09
CA THR A 232 8.25 -18.95 -0.86
C THR A 232 9.53 -18.65 -0.08
N SER A 233 9.49 -17.78 0.93
CA SER A 233 10.65 -17.59 1.83
C SER A 233 10.97 -18.83 2.69
N LYS A 234 10.02 -19.77 2.80
CA LYS A 234 10.20 -21.09 3.43
C LYS A 234 10.51 -22.19 2.43
N ASP A 235 10.77 -21.87 1.16
CA ASP A 235 11.18 -22.84 0.16
C ASP A 235 12.40 -23.63 0.64
N GLY A 236 12.31 -24.95 0.43
CA GLY A 236 13.45 -25.83 0.53
C GLY A 236 14.46 -25.53 -0.59
N LYS A 237 15.73 -25.76 -0.29
CA LYS A 237 16.80 -25.74 -1.27
C LYS A 237 17.48 -27.10 -1.26
N LYS A 238 17.92 -27.55 -2.43
CA LYS A 238 18.77 -28.73 -2.53
C LYS A 238 20.12 -28.42 -1.88
N ALA A 239 20.30 -28.90 -0.65
CA ALA A 239 21.54 -28.81 0.08
C ALA A 239 21.99 -30.22 0.47
N THR A 240 23.28 -30.47 0.39
CA THR A 240 23.85 -31.78 0.74
C THR A 240 23.71 -32.08 2.23
N LYS A 241 23.75 -31.05 3.09
CA LYS A 241 23.55 -31.18 4.55
C LYS A 241 22.52 -30.18 5.03
N LEU A 242 21.59 -30.66 5.86
CA LEU A 242 20.64 -29.82 6.57
C LEU A 242 21.09 -29.60 8.01
N LYS A 243 20.92 -28.37 8.51
CA LYS A 243 21.20 -28.00 9.90
C LYS A 243 19.89 -27.65 10.61
N GLY A 244 19.78 -27.99 11.89
CA GLY A 244 18.67 -27.57 12.75
C GLY A 244 17.38 -28.39 12.63
N ILE A 245 17.44 -29.61 12.10
CA ILE A 245 16.30 -30.56 12.08
C ILE A 245 16.66 -31.75 12.99
N ALA A 246 16.37 -31.63 14.28
CA ALA A 246 16.90 -32.53 15.31
C ALA A 246 16.52 -34.02 15.17
N LYS A 247 15.41 -34.33 14.49
CA LYS A 247 14.86 -35.69 14.41
C LYS A 247 15.14 -36.43 13.11
N LEU A 248 15.74 -35.76 12.14
CA LEU A 248 16.04 -36.34 10.83
C LEU A 248 17.27 -37.25 10.92
N GLU A 249 17.10 -38.52 10.55
CA GLU A 249 18.22 -39.36 10.10
C GLU A 249 18.31 -39.22 8.59
N ASP A 250 19.31 -38.48 8.10
CA ASP A 250 19.41 -38.14 6.68
C ASP A 250 20.18 -39.23 5.92
N ALA A 251 19.77 -39.53 4.69
CA ALA A 251 20.52 -40.44 3.83
C ALA A 251 21.84 -39.78 3.40
N ASN A 252 22.94 -40.53 3.29
CA ASN A 252 24.24 -39.95 2.92
C ASN A 252 24.21 -39.28 1.53
N ASP A 253 23.44 -39.86 0.58
CA ASP A 253 23.29 -39.32 -0.77
C ASP A 253 22.20 -38.23 -0.90
N ALA A 254 21.48 -37.91 0.17
CA ALA A 254 20.41 -36.92 0.13
C ALA A 254 20.93 -35.51 -0.21
N GLY A 255 20.34 -34.89 -1.23
CA GLY A 255 20.78 -33.59 -1.75
C GLY A 255 21.99 -33.62 -2.70
N THR A 256 22.57 -34.79 -2.99
CA THR A 256 23.67 -34.95 -3.98
C THR A 256 23.16 -35.19 -5.42
N ARG A 257 24.04 -35.63 -6.33
CA ARG A 257 23.65 -36.13 -7.67
C ARG A 257 22.76 -37.38 -7.60
N ASN A 258 22.87 -38.18 -6.53
CA ASN A 258 22.15 -39.44 -6.35
C ASN A 258 20.78 -39.26 -5.67
N SER A 259 20.34 -38.03 -5.38
CA SER A 259 19.11 -37.75 -4.61
C SER A 259 17.86 -38.47 -5.10
N LEU A 260 17.72 -38.65 -6.42
CA LEU A 260 16.54 -39.32 -6.99
C LEU A 260 16.47 -40.82 -6.68
N LEU A 261 17.60 -41.43 -6.31
CA LEU A 261 17.67 -42.81 -5.86
C LEU A 261 17.32 -42.94 -4.36
N CYS A 262 17.32 -41.83 -3.63
CA CYS A 262 17.06 -41.82 -2.19
C CYS A 262 15.57 -41.87 -1.87
N THR A 263 15.23 -42.56 -0.78
CA THR A 263 13.89 -42.67 -0.22
C THR A 263 13.86 -42.09 1.19
N LEU A 264 12.93 -41.15 1.44
CA LEU A 264 12.64 -40.66 2.79
C LEU A 264 11.49 -41.49 3.37
N ILE A 265 11.72 -42.10 4.53
CA ILE A 265 10.72 -42.86 5.27
C ILE A 265 10.11 -41.95 6.34
N LEU A 266 8.80 -41.73 6.25
CA LEU A 266 8.01 -40.99 7.24
C LEU A 266 7.35 -41.97 8.20
N THR A 267 7.67 -41.87 9.49
CA THR A 267 7.18 -42.82 10.50
C THR A 267 6.13 -42.20 11.42
N GLU A 268 5.15 -42.98 11.87
CA GLU A 268 4.22 -42.54 12.91
C GLU A 268 4.89 -42.55 14.29
N GLY A 269 5.37 -41.38 14.73
CA GLY A 269 6.04 -41.21 16.01
C GLY A 269 7.48 -41.72 16.08
N ASP A 270 8.09 -41.50 17.25
CA ASP A 270 9.50 -41.83 17.50
C ASP A 270 9.72 -43.34 17.71
N SER A 271 8.69 -44.09 18.13
CA SER A 271 8.78 -45.55 18.30
C SER A 271 9.00 -46.26 16.96
N ALA A 272 8.20 -45.92 15.95
CA ALA A 272 8.34 -46.46 14.60
C ALA A 272 9.65 -45.99 13.93
N LYS A 273 10.16 -44.80 14.29
CA LYS A 273 11.49 -44.32 13.85
C LYS A 273 12.58 -45.29 14.26
N THR A 274 12.62 -45.73 15.52
CA THR A 274 13.67 -46.62 16.04
C THR A 274 13.71 -47.94 15.27
N LEU A 275 12.55 -48.48 14.90
CA LEU A 275 12.43 -49.67 14.06
C LEU A 275 12.94 -49.44 12.64
N ALA A 276 12.58 -48.31 12.01
CA ALA A 276 13.09 -47.98 10.68
C ALA A 276 14.62 -47.80 10.69
N VAL A 277 15.17 -47.16 11.74
CA VAL A 277 16.61 -46.90 11.89
C VAL A 277 17.40 -48.18 12.14
N SER A 278 16.87 -49.16 12.87
CA SER A 278 17.54 -50.46 13.02
C SER A 278 17.61 -51.20 11.68
N GLY A 279 16.53 -51.12 10.88
CA GLY A 279 16.50 -51.64 9.51
C GLY A 279 17.56 -51.01 8.60
N LEU A 280 17.83 -49.70 8.75
CA LEU A 280 18.90 -49.00 8.01
C LEU A 280 20.29 -49.61 8.24
N GLY A 281 20.53 -50.23 9.40
CA GLY A 281 21.78 -50.93 9.69
C GLY A 281 22.06 -52.11 8.75
N VAL A 282 21.00 -52.70 8.18
CA VAL A 282 21.08 -53.85 7.27
C VAL A 282 21.10 -53.42 5.81
N ILE A 283 20.24 -52.46 5.42
CA ILE A 283 20.08 -52.02 4.03
C ILE A 283 21.03 -50.88 3.61
N GLY A 284 21.74 -50.28 4.58
CA GLY A 284 22.66 -49.17 4.38
C GLY A 284 22.01 -47.79 4.50
N ARG A 285 22.82 -46.80 4.90
CA ARG A 285 22.41 -45.40 5.13
C ARG A 285 22.54 -44.49 3.91
N ASP A 286 23.02 -45.01 2.79
CA ASP A 286 23.31 -44.17 1.63
C ASP A 286 22.05 -43.64 0.96
N ARG A 287 21.04 -44.50 0.80
CA ARG A 287 19.83 -44.19 0.02
C ARG A 287 18.56 -44.03 0.86
N TYR A 288 18.62 -44.22 2.17
CA TYR A 288 17.42 -44.21 3.01
C TYR A 288 17.60 -43.24 4.19
N GLY A 289 16.65 -42.31 4.30
CA GLY A 289 16.54 -41.39 5.43
C GLY A 289 15.23 -41.63 6.18
N VAL A 290 15.16 -41.25 7.45
CA VAL A 290 13.99 -41.45 8.31
C VAL A 290 13.64 -40.16 9.04
N PHE A 291 12.36 -39.78 9.01
CA PHE A 291 11.83 -38.63 9.75
C PHE A 291 10.50 -38.98 10.44
N PRO A 292 10.41 -38.89 11.79
CA PRO A 292 9.17 -39.16 12.51
C PRO A 292 8.19 -37.99 12.43
N LEU A 293 6.93 -38.30 12.15
CA LEU A 293 5.83 -37.35 12.24
C LEU A 293 5.24 -37.37 13.65
N ARG A 294 4.88 -36.18 14.17
CA ARG A 294 4.24 -36.03 15.48
C ARG A 294 2.73 -35.85 15.32
N GLY A 295 1.97 -36.83 15.79
CA GLY A 295 0.51 -36.79 15.78
C GLY A 295 -0.09 -36.63 14.39
N LYS A 296 -1.34 -36.18 14.33
CA LYS A 296 -2.05 -35.99 13.06
C LYS A 296 -1.49 -34.78 12.30
N LEU A 297 -1.10 -35.00 11.05
CA LEU A 297 -0.66 -33.92 10.15
C LEU A 297 -1.77 -32.87 9.96
N LEU A 298 -1.37 -31.60 9.87
CA LEU A 298 -2.28 -30.49 9.64
C LEU A 298 -2.95 -30.63 8.26
N ASN A 299 -4.28 -30.52 8.22
CA ASN A 299 -5.02 -30.46 6.96
C ASN A 299 -4.75 -29.13 6.25
N VAL A 300 -3.81 -29.12 5.31
CA VAL A 300 -3.38 -27.91 4.58
C VAL A 300 -4.46 -27.31 3.68
N ARG A 301 -5.53 -28.05 3.32
CA ARG A 301 -6.62 -27.52 2.48
C ARG A 301 -7.51 -26.55 3.24
N GLU A 302 -7.65 -26.74 4.55
CA GLU A 302 -8.50 -25.93 5.43
C GLU A 302 -7.69 -24.97 6.31
N ALA A 303 -6.37 -25.18 6.38
CA ALA A 303 -5.48 -24.37 7.17
C ALA A 303 -5.26 -22.98 6.56
N THR A 304 -5.19 -21.98 7.44
CA THR A 304 -4.77 -20.63 7.09
C THR A 304 -3.27 -20.60 6.72
N HIS A 305 -2.87 -19.59 5.94
CA HIS A 305 -1.45 -19.39 5.59
C HIS A 305 -0.57 -19.28 6.84
N LYS A 306 -1.09 -18.67 7.92
CA LYS A 306 -0.38 -18.54 9.20
C LYS A 306 -0.14 -19.92 9.83
N GLN A 307 -1.16 -20.76 9.91
CA GLN A 307 -1.03 -22.11 10.46
C GLN A 307 -0.03 -22.96 9.68
N ILE A 308 -0.03 -22.89 8.35
CA ILE A 308 0.94 -23.60 7.51
C ILE A 308 2.37 -23.09 7.79
N LEU A 309 2.57 -21.76 7.85
CA LEU A 309 3.86 -21.15 8.10
C LEU A 309 4.42 -21.42 9.50
N GLU A 310 3.57 -21.59 10.51
CA GLU A 310 3.95 -21.86 11.90
C GLU A 310 4.07 -23.37 12.19
N ASN A 311 3.53 -24.23 11.32
CA ASN A 311 3.62 -25.68 11.50
C ASN A 311 5.07 -26.17 11.27
N ALA A 312 5.73 -26.58 12.35
CA ALA A 312 7.11 -27.04 12.30
C ALA A 312 7.28 -28.30 11.46
N GLU A 313 6.33 -29.24 11.49
CA GLU A 313 6.40 -30.51 10.76
C GLU A 313 6.38 -30.29 9.25
N ILE A 314 5.44 -29.48 8.74
CA ILE A 314 5.36 -29.12 7.32
C ILE A 314 6.63 -28.37 6.90
N ASN A 315 7.09 -27.40 7.69
CA ASN A 315 8.32 -26.66 7.39
C ASN A 315 9.56 -27.56 7.36
N ASN A 316 9.64 -28.56 8.25
CA ASN A 316 10.71 -29.55 8.25
C ASN A 316 10.64 -30.40 6.97
N LEU A 317 9.46 -30.93 6.61
CA LEU A 317 9.30 -31.71 5.38
C LEU A 317 9.70 -30.93 4.12
N ILE A 318 9.29 -29.66 4.02
CA ILE A 318 9.67 -28.78 2.92
C ILE A 318 11.19 -28.67 2.80
N LYS A 319 11.89 -28.50 3.92
CA LYS A 319 13.36 -28.44 3.96
C LYS A 319 14.02 -29.79 3.67
N ILE A 320 13.53 -30.87 4.28
CA ILE A 320 14.08 -32.22 4.14
C ILE A 320 14.02 -32.67 2.69
N LEU A 321 12.90 -32.42 2.02
CA LEU A 321 12.67 -32.83 0.64
C LEU A 321 13.21 -31.81 -0.37
N GLY A 322 13.47 -30.57 0.03
CA GLY A 322 13.84 -29.50 -0.91
C GLY A 322 12.65 -29.02 -1.75
N LEU A 323 11.44 -29.09 -1.20
CA LEU A 323 10.22 -28.67 -1.88
C LEU A 323 10.15 -27.15 -1.99
N GLN A 324 9.62 -26.66 -3.11
CA GLN A 324 9.44 -25.24 -3.38
C GLN A 324 7.96 -24.98 -3.63
N TYR A 325 7.44 -23.93 -3.02
CA TYR A 325 6.10 -23.44 -3.31
C TYR A 325 6.03 -23.00 -4.77
N LYS A 326 4.86 -23.24 -5.39
CA LYS A 326 4.57 -22.92 -6.81
C LYS A 326 5.36 -23.72 -7.86
N LYS A 327 6.30 -24.59 -7.47
CA LYS A 327 6.94 -25.50 -8.41
C LYS A 327 6.07 -26.74 -8.61
N LYS A 328 5.78 -27.07 -9.87
CA LYS A 328 5.16 -28.35 -10.24
C LYS A 328 6.28 -29.36 -10.45
N TYR A 329 6.14 -30.55 -9.87
CA TYR A 329 7.14 -31.62 -9.95
C TYR A 329 6.62 -32.75 -10.85
N ASN A 330 6.34 -32.41 -12.11
CA ASN A 330 5.68 -33.34 -13.03
C ASN A 330 6.69 -34.04 -13.96
N GLN A 331 7.84 -33.40 -14.22
CA GLN A 331 8.88 -33.95 -15.08
C GLN A 331 10.12 -34.33 -14.25
N PRO A 332 10.93 -35.31 -14.71
CA PRO A 332 12.18 -35.68 -14.04
C PRO A 332 13.12 -34.49 -13.80
N ASP A 333 13.15 -33.53 -14.72
CA ASP A 333 13.95 -32.31 -14.60
C ASP A 333 13.50 -31.42 -13.43
N ASP A 334 12.21 -31.34 -13.16
CA ASP A 334 11.68 -30.58 -12.03
C ASP A 334 12.10 -31.19 -10.68
N MET A 335 12.19 -32.53 -10.64
CA MET A 335 12.58 -33.30 -9.45
C MET A 335 14.06 -33.20 -9.13
N LYS A 336 14.91 -32.72 -10.06
CA LYS A 336 16.36 -32.56 -9.81
C LYS A 336 16.68 -31.64 -8.62
N SER A 337 15.77 -30.72 -8.28
CA SER A 337 15.91 -29.83 -7.11
C SER A 337 15.51 -30.47 -5.78
N LEU A 338 14.98 -31.69 -5.78
CA LEU A 338 14.61 -32.42 -4.57
C LEU A 338 15.83 -33.11 -3.95
N ARG A 339 15.77 -33.36 -2.65
CA ARG A 339 16.78 -34.12 -1.90
C ARG A 339 16.51 -35.62 -1.89
N TYR A 340 15.27 -36.02 -2.16
CA TYR A 340 14.80 -37.40 -2.21
C TYR A 340 13.91 -37.59 -3.44
N GLY A 341 14.06 -38.71 -4.13
CA GLY A 341 13.21 -39.07 -5.27
C GLY A 341 11.94 -39.82 -4.87
N LYS A 342 11.94 -40.45 -3.70
CA LYS A 342 10.81 -41.24 -3.19
C LYS A 342 10.50 -40.86 -1.75
N VAL A 343 9.22 -40.93 -1.40
CA VAL A 343 8.73 -40.81 -0.03
C VAL A 343 7.94 -42.06 0.27
N MET A 344 8.31 -42.74 1.35
CA MET A 344 7.62 -43.92 1.88
C MET A 344 6.92 -43.52 3.17
N ILE A 345 5.66 -43.90 3.30
CA ILE A 345 4.88 -43.67 4.51
C ILE A 345 4.79 -45.00 5.26
N MET A 346 5.24 -45.01 6.51
CA MET A 346 5.24 -46.16 7.40
C MET A 346 4.43 -45.81 8.64
N THR A 347 3.16 -46.16 8.62
CA THR A 347 2.17 -45.94 9.69
C THR A 347 1.84 -47.23 10.38
#